data_AF-A0A1Z7Z8L5-F1
#
_entry.id   AF-A0A1Z7Z8L5-F1
#
_cell.length_a   1.000
_cell.length_b   1.000
_cell.length_c   1.000
_cell.angle_alpha   90.00
_cell.angle_beta   90.00
_cell.angle_gamma   90.00
#
_symmetry.space_group_name_H-M   'P 1'
#
loop_
_entity.id
_entity.type
_entity.pdbx_description
1 polymer ?
#
loop_
_entity_poly.entity_id
_entity_poly.type
_entity_poly.pdbx_seq_one_letter_code
_entity_poly.pdbx_strand_id
1 'polypeptide(L)'
;MKNNAIILTLAYPDTIVMISDEWYLTYLRFLGVGKKNYIRAGHAALVLINKVTGILEYYDFGRYISPQSNGRVRGKDTDHELEISIVAEINDDRIDNLEDILKFLATNPKLTHGEGKLIASVCNHVNYEKASAFIDELQEQYFIKYAAFKKETINCSRFVTEALIASTTNASIKRKLVKSKWFTPSTVGNVILSDTENYAYSVSDEGVISKFEGSKHTENLRCFLDRLKSHEPNLNGNLYPKPIEGVHSNAQWLSGIGAGAWFELHDINHNNEYRFRRISPYGNIDVDGVFVIAELGFDITKDYQFIQNSNCNFLHVKQDENVYRFDYVRKYD
;
A
#
# COMPACT_ATOMS: atom_id res chain seq x y z
N MET A 1 13.63 7.18 -25.30
CA MET A 1 13.33 6.85 -23.89
C MET A 1 13.13 5.34 -23.80
N LYS A 2 13.64 4.65 -22.77
CA LYS A 2 13.42 3.20 -22.62
C LYS A 2 11.94 2.93 -22.34
N ASN A 3 11.38 1.90 -22.97
CA ASN A 3 10.01 1.42 -22.80
C ASN A 3 10.01 -0.06 -22.37
N ASN A 4 10.63 -0.33 -21.23
CA ASN A 4 11.03 -1.65 -20.74
C ASN A 4 10.16 -2.18 -19.59
N ALA A 5 9.05 -1.50 -19.27
CA ALA A 5 8.14 -1.94 -18.22
C ALA A 5 6.67 -1.78 -18.62
N ILE A 6 5.83 -2.44 -17.82
CA ILE A 6 4.38 -2.30 -17.80
C ILE A 6 3.99 -1.87 -16.38
N ILE A 7 3.00 -0.98 -16.27
CA ILE A 7 2.31 -0.72 -14.99
C ILE A 7 0.88 -1.23 -15.11
N LEU A 8 0.48 -2.11 -14.18
CA LEU A 8 -0.93 -2.36 -13.91
C LEU A 8 -1.42 -1.31 -12.92
N THR A 9 -2.29 -0.41 -13.37
CA THR A 9 -2.90 0.61 -12.52
C THR A 9 -4.13 0.03 -11.86
N LEU A 10 -4.21 0.07 -10.53
CA LEU A 10 -5.26 -0.58 -9.75
C LEU A 10 -6.10 0.44 -8.99
N ALA A 11 -7.42 0.24 -8.99
CA ALA A 11 -8.36 0.98 -8.16
C ALA A 11 -9.36 0.03 -7.50
N TYR A 12 -9.54 0.18 -6.18
CA TYR A 12 -10.56 -0.49 -5.39
C TYR A 12 -11.56 0.57 -4.94
N PRO A 13 -12.52 0.98 -5.80
CA PRO A 13 -13.41 2.12 -5.52
C PRO A 13 -14.28 1.92 -4.29
N ASP A 14 -14.56 0.67 -3.91
CA ASP A 14 -15.44 0.36 -2.81
C ASP A 14 -14.76 0.43 -1.44
N THR A 15 -13.44 0.64 -1.38
CA THR A 15 -12.75 0.76 -0.09
C THR A 15 -13.22 1.97 0.71
N ILE A 16 -13.67 1.71 1.94
CA ILE A 16 -14.07 2.73 2.90
C ILE A 16 -12.84 3.13 3.71
N VAL A 17 -12.56 4.43 3.77
CA VAL A 17 -11.38 4.95 4.45
C VAL A 17 -11.79 5.91 5.55
N MET A 18 -10.98 5.95 6.62
CA MET A 18 -11.06 7.02 7.60
C MET A 18 -10.64 8.34 6.93
N ILE A 19 -11.29 9.46 7.25
CA ILE A 19 -10.87 10.77 6.72
C ILE A 19 -9.48 11.17 7.25
N SER A 20 -8.80 12.07 6.54
CA SER A 20 -7.56 12.71 7.01
C SER A 20 -7.85 13.78 8.06
N ASP A 21 -6.81 14.32 8.71
CA ASP A 21 -6.89 15.36 9.75
C ASP A 21 -7.41 16.74 9.25
N GLU A 22 -7.90 16.83 8.01
CA GLU A 22 -8.53 18.01 7.46
C GLU A 22 -9.91 18.20 8.11
N TRP A 23 -10.01 19.15 9.05
CA TRP A 23 -11.20 19.40 9.87
C TRP A 23 -12.51 19.51 9.06
N TYR A 24 -12.46 20.12 7.87
CA TYR A 24 -13.63 20.33 7.01
C TYR A 24 -14.20 19.03 6.42
N LEU A 25 -13.43 17.94 6.34
CA LEU A 25 -13.89 16.65 5.82
C LEU A 25 -15.02 16.06 6.67
N THR A 26 -14.99 16.30 7.97
CA THR A 26 -16.04 15.86 8.91
C THR A 26 -17.42 16.42 8.55
N TYR A 27 -17.45 17.59 7.90
CA TYR A 27 -18.68 18.28 7.52
C TYR A 27 -19.25 17.81 6.18
N LEU A 28 -18.49 17.06 5.38
CA LEU A 28 -18.98 16.48 4.12
C LEU A 28 -20.20 15.58 4.31
N ARG A 29 -20.34 14.95 5.49
CA ARG A 29 -21.53 14.18 5.87
C ARG A 29 -22.84 14.96 5.74
N PHE A 30 -22.82 16.28 5.97
CA PHE A 30 -24.01 17.14 5.84
C PHE A 30 -24.40 17.40 4.38
N LEU A 31 -23.46 17.17 3.45
CA LEU A 31 -23.71 17.17 2.01
C LEU A 31 -24.06 15.76 1.48
N GLY A 32 -24.27 14.79 2.38
CA GLY A 32 -24.60 13.41 2.03
C GLY A 32 -23.41 12.53 1.68
N VAL A 33 -22.18 12.95 2.02
CA VAL A 33 -20.93 12.26 1.71
C VAL A 33 -20.39 11.56 2.95
N GLY A 34 -20.41 10.23 2.96
CA GLY A 34 -19.89 9.43 4.06
C GLY A 34 -20.60 9.66 5.40
N LYS A 35 -19.86 9.43 6.48
CA LYS A 35 -20.25 9.68 7.88
C LYS A 35 -19.13 10.41 8.62
N LYS A 36 -19.33 10.71 9.92
CA LYS A 36 -18.45 11.57 10.74
C LYS A 36 -16.94 11.43 10.45
N ASN A 37 -16.41 10.20 10.46
CA ASN A 37 -14.98 9.94 10.30
C ASN A 37 -14.64 9.09 9.07
N TYR A 38 -15.60 8.75 8.22
CA TYR A 38 -15.41 7.74 7.16
C TYR A 38 -16.09 8.14 5.86
N ILE A 39 -15.45 7.79 4.75
CA ILE A 39 -15.93 8.03 3.39
C ILE A 39 -15.54 6.86 2.49
N ARG A 40 -16.36 6.55 1.48
CA ARG A 40 -15.96 5.66 0.39
C ARG A 40 -15.15 6.48 -0.63
N ALA A 41 -13.83 6.52 -0.44
CA ALA A 41 -12.90 7.21 -1.35
C ALA A 41 -12.07 6.25 -2.21
N GLY A 42 -12.17 4.94 -1.92
CA GLY A 42 -11.42 3.90 -2.60
C GLY A 42 -9.95 3.82 -2.19
N HIS A 43 -9.29 2.78 -2.70
CA HIS A 43 -7.84 2.57 -2.61
C HIS A 43 -7.23 2.54 -4.02
N ALA A 44 -5.97 2.93 -4.14
CA ALA A 44 -5.23 2.88 -5.39
C ALA A 44 -3.84 2.31 -5.15
N ALA A 45 -3.42 1.46 -6.07
CA ALA A 45 -2.13 0.80 -6.06
C ALA A 45 -1.63 0.66 -7.49
N LEU A 46 -0.38 0.22 -7.65
CA LEU A 46 0.17 -0.16 -8.94
C LEU A 46 0.99 -1.44 -8.81
N VAL A 47 1.11 -2.18 -9.90
CA VAL A 47 2.10 -3.23 -10.06
C VAL A 47 3.06 -2.82 -11.15
N LEU A 48 4.34 -2.64 -10.80
CA LEU A 48 5.41 -2.39 -11.76
C LEU A 48 5.97 -3.73 -12.23
N ILE A 49 6.04 -3.92 -13.54
CA ILE A 49 6.49 -5.17 -14.14
C ILE A 49 7.60 -4.86 -15.14
N ASN A 50 8.80 -5.35 -14.89
CA ASN A 50 9.88 -5.29 -15.87
C ASN A 50 9.61 -6.29 -16.99
N LYS A 51 9.62 -5.85 -18.25
CA LYS A 51 9.28 -6.70 -19.40
C LYS A 51 10.22 -7.88 -19.61
N VAL A 52 11.44 -7.81 -19.09
CA VAL A 52 12.45 -8.88 -19.20
C VAL A 52 12.25 -9.94 -18.13
N THR A 53 11.96 -9.53 -16.89
CA THR A 53 11.89 -10.47 -15.76
C THR A 53 10.48 -10.99 -15.51
N GLY A 54 9.45 -10.24 -15.90
CA GLY A 54 8.06 -10.55 -15.59
C GLY A 54 7.71 -10.46 -14.10
N ILE A 55 8.63 -10.04 -13.23
CA ILE A 55 8.39 -9.97 -11.78
C ILE A 55 7.34 -8.90 -11.50
N LEU A 56 6.39 -9.23 -10.62
CA LEU A 56 5.33 -8.33 -10.18
C LEU A 56 5.77 -7.58 -8.93
N GLU A 57 5.99 -6.28 -9.05
CA GLU A 57 6.36 -5.43 -7.93
C GLU A 57 5.16 -4.57 -7.53
N TYR A 58 4.41 -5.04 -6.53
CA TYR A 58 3.23 -4.35 -6.01
C TYR A 58 3.65 -3.19 -5.10
N TYR A 59 3.05 -2.02 -5.34
CA TYR A 59 3.23 -0.85 -4.51
C TYR A 59 1.91 -0.14 -4.24
N ASP A 60 1.74 0.28 -2.99
CA ASP A 60 0.69 1.21 -2.61
C ASP A 60 1.19 2.25 -1.60
N PHE A 61 0.38 3.27 -1.38
CA PHE A 61 0.65 4.29 -0.37
C PHE A 61 -0.54 4.42 0.56
N GLY A 62 -0.29 4.38 1.86
CA GLY A 62 -1.34 4.45 2.85
C GLY A 62 -0.80 4.65 4.26
N ARG A 63 -1.70 4.66 5.24
CA ARG A 63 -1.40 4.96 6.64
C ARG A 63 -1.13 3.67 7.44
N TYR A 64 -0.17 2.88 6.98
CA TYR A 64 0.19 1.57 7.54
C TYR A 64 1.31 1.70 8.56
N ILE A 65 1.08 1.30 9.81
CA ILE A 65 2.07 1.38 10.91
C ILE A 65 2.83 2.72 10.86
N SER A 66 2.09 3.82 10.80
CA SER A 66 2.62 5.16 10.54
C SER A 66 2.04 6.18 11.51
N PRO A 67 2.72 7.32 11.73
CA PRO A 67 2.17 8.40 12.55
C PRO A 67 0.83 8.86 11.98
N GLN A 68 -0.10 9.29 12.86
CA GLN A 68 -1.49 9.57 12.49
C GLN A 68 -1.66 10.45 11.23
N SER A 69 -0.81 11.48 11.10
CA SER A 69 -0.87 12.46 9.99
C SER A 69 0.01 12.10 8.79
N ASN A 70 0.59 10.91 8.78
CA ASN A 70 1.55 10.45 7.78
C ASN A 70 1.09 9.10 7.19
N GLY A 71 1.52 8.84 5.96
CA GLY A 71 1.50 7.51 5.35
C GLY A 71 2.90 7.12 4.90
N ARG A 72 3.02 5.92 4.35
CA ARG A 72 4.25 5.38 3.78
C ARG A 72 3.95 4.58 2.52
N VAL A 73 4.96 4.42 1.68
CA VAL A 73 4.92 3.51 0.53
C VAL A 73 5.25 2.10 1.02
N ARG A 74 4.44 1.11 0.62
CA ARG A 74 4.73 -0.31 0.82
C ARG A 74 5.21 -0.94 -0.46
N GLY A 75 6.07 -1.93 -0.33
CA GLY A 75 6.54 -2.80 -1.41
C GLY A 75 7.25 -4.01 -0.80
N LYS A 76 7.58 -5.01 -1.62
CA LYS A 76 8.15 -6.30 -1.15
C LYS A 76 9.33 -6.15 -0.18
N ASP A 77 10.13 -5.09 -0.31
CA ASP A 77 11.30 -4.87 0.54
C ASP A 77 10.90 -4.43 1.96
N THR A 78 9.95 -3.50 2.10
CA THR A 78 9.51 -3.01 3.43
C THR A 78 8.37 -3.85 4.03
N ASP A 79 7.67 -4.61 3.20
CA ASP A 79 6.52 -5.44 3.54
C ASP A 79 6.65 -6.75 2.76
N HIS A 80 7.38 -7.72 3.34
CA HIS A 80 7.73 -9.00 2.69
C HIS A 80 6.49 -9.80 2.28
N GLU A 81 5.33 -9.58 2.91
CA GLU A 81 4.08 -10.19 2.49
C GLU A 81 3.68 -9.80 1.05
N LEU A 82 4.15 -8.64 0.55
CA LEU A 82 3.90 -8.15 -0.81
C LEU A 82 4.79 -8.80 -1.88
N GLU A 83 5.61 -9.79 -1.51
CA GLU A 83 6.29 -10.64 -2.50
C GLU A 83 5.28 -11.55 -3.21
N ILE A 84 4.91 -11.19 -4.43
CA ILE A 84 3.96 -11.94 -5.25
C ILE A 84 4.69 -13.04 -6.02
N SER A 85 4.30 -14.31 -5.81
CA SER A 85 4.95 -15.46 -6.46
C SER A 85 4.57 -15.65 -7.94
N ILE A 86 3.49 -15.01 -8.41
CA ILE A 86 3.09 -15.04 -9.82
C ILE A 86 4.08 -14.21 -10.63
N VAL A 87 4.56 -14.76 -11.75
CA VAL A 87 5.40 -14.06 -12.73
C VAL A 87 4.57 -13.80 -13.98
N ALA A 88 4.63 -12.58 -14.51
CA ALA A 88 3.97 -12.20 -15.75
C ALA A 88 4.64 -12.87 -16.96
N GLU A 89 3.82 -13.54 -17.76
CA GLU A 89 4.23 -14.13 -19.05
C GLU A 89 4.12 -13.07 -20.12
N ILE A 90 5.26 -12.51 -20.56
CA ILE A 90 5.29 -11.36 -21.46
C ILE A 90 5.67 -11.79 -22.86
N ASN A 91 4.73 -11.62 -23.80
CA ASN A 91 4.92 -11.88 -25.23
C ASN A 91 4.47 -10.67 -26.05
N ASP A 92 5.33 -10.17 -26.94
CA ASP A 92 5.05 -9.00 -27.79
C ASP A 92 4.47 -7.79 -27.03
N ASP A 93 5.07 -7.43 -25.90
CA ASP A 93 4.63 -6.35 -25.00
C ASP A 93 3.25 -6.54 -24.35
N ARG A 94 2.70 -7.76 -24.37
CA ARG A 94 1.42 -8.15 -23.74
C ARG A 94 1.66 -9.14 -22.61
N ILE A 95 0.76 -9.13 -21.62
CA ILE A 95 0.77 -10.07 -20.50
C ILE A 95 -0.23 -11.18 -20.83
N ASP A 96 0.26 -12.39 -21.11
CA ASP A 96 -0.59 -13.51 -21.53
C ASP A 96 -1.41 -14.08 -20.36
N ASN A 97 -0.82 -14.15 -19.17
CA ASN A 97 -1.48 -14.60 -17.94
C ASN A 97 -2.12 -13.46 -17.13
N LEU A 98 -2.55 -12.38 -17.78
CA LEU A 98 -3.09 -11.18 -17.11
C LEU A 98 -4.32 -11.51 -16.25
N GLU A 99 -5.18 -12.42 -16.70
CA GLU A 99 -6.37 -12.81 -15.94
C GLU A 99 -6.03 -13.40 -14.56
N ASP A 100 -4.99 -14.23 -14.48
CA ASP A 100 -4.59 -14.87 -13.23
C ASP A 100 -4.02 -13.85 -12.24
N ILE A 101 -3.24 -12.89 -12.76
CA ILE A 101 -2.72 -11.76 -12.00
C ILE A 101 -3.86 -10.89 -11.46
N LEU A 102 -4.84 -10.54 -12.31
CA LEU A 102 -5.98 -9.73 -11.91
C LEU A 102 -6.88 -10.45 -10.89
N LYS A 103 -7.11 -11.76 -11.05
CA LYS A 103 -7.83 -12.59 -10.07
C LYS A 103 -7.13 -12.61 -8.73
N PHE A 104 -5.80 -12.78 -8.71
CA PHE A 104 -5.03 -12.74 -7.47
C PHE A 104 -5.16 -11.38 -6.77
N LEU A 105 -4.97 -10.28 -7.50
CA LEU A 105 -5.04 -8.92 -6.93
C LEU A 105 -6.45 -8.55 -6.42
N ALA A 106 -7.50 -9.11 -7.01
CA ALA A 106 -8.89 -8.86 -6.58
C ALA A 106 -9.30 -9.70 -5.36
N THR A 107 -8.80 -10.93 -5.25
CA THR A 107 -9.24 -11.90 -4.23
C THR A 107 -8.34 -11.95 -2.98
N ASN A 108 -7.33 -11.08 -2.88
CA ASN A 108 -6.42 -10.97 -1.74
C ASN A 108 -6.50 -9.60 -1.02
N PRO A 109 -7.68 -9.17 -0.54
CA PRO A 109 -7.85 -7.84 0.08
C PRO A 109 -7.04 -7.64 1.36
N LYS A 110 -6.70 -8.72 2.08
CA LYS A 110 -5.81 -8.67 3.26
C LYS A 110 -4.39 -8.22 2.92
N LEU A 111 -3.96 -8.46 1.68
CA LEU A 111 -2.65 -8.09 1.15
C LEU A 111 -2.69 -6.67 0.57
N THR A 112 -3.69 -6.42 -0.29
CA THR A 112 -3.78 -5.20 -1.09
C THR A 112 -4.41 -4.04 -0.32
N HIS A 113 -5.10 -4.31 0.79
CA HIS A 113 -5.96 -3.36 1.52
C HIS A 113 -7.04 -2.72 0.64
N GLY A 114 -7.31 -3.31 -0.53
CA GLY A 114 -8.36 -2.93 -1.44
C GLY A 114 -9.58 -3.80 -1.23
N GLU A 115 -10.67 -3.21 -0.75
CA GLU A 115 -11.95 -3.90 -0.56
C GLU A 115 -12.89 -3.74 -1.76
N GLY A 116 -13.71 -4.77 -1.99
CA GLY A 116 -14.71 -4.83 -3.05
C GLY A 116 -14.09 -5.10 -4.42
N LYS A 117 -14.75 -4.62 -5.48
CA LYS A 117 -14.29 -4.87 -6.85
C LYS A 117 -12.96 -4.18 -7.14
N LEU A 118 -12.12 -4.83 -7.93
CA LEU A 118 -10.94 -4.24 -8.56
C LEU A 118 -11.31 -3.66 -9.92
N ILE A 119 -10.89 -2.44 -10.20
CA ILE A 119 -10.87 -1.87 -11.55
C ILE A 119 -9.40 -1.67 -11.94
N ALA A 120 -8.99 -2.23 -13.07
CA ALA A 120 -7.59 -2.23 -13.49
C ALA A 120 -7.41 -1.88 -14.96
N SER A 121 -6.23 -1.37 -15.32
CA SER A 121 -5.83 -1.12 -16.71
C SER A 121 -4.34 -1.38 -16.90
N VAL A 122 -3.95 -1.70 -18.13
CA VAL A 122 -2.55 -1.89 -18.52
C VAL A 122 -1.99 -0.58 -19.10
N CYS A 123 -0.86 -0.14 -18.57
CA CYS A 123 -0.02 0.92 -19.15
C CYS A 123 1.30 0.30 -19.63
N ASN A 124 1.41 -0.02 -20.92
CA ASN A 124 2.57 -0.69 -21.53
C ASN A 124 3.65 0.30 -22.07
N HIS A 125 3.47 1.59 -21.81
CA HIS A 125 4.37 2.67 -22.20
C HIS A 125 5.09 3.25 -20.97
N VAL A 126 5.98 2.48 -20.34
CA VAL A 126 6.64 2.80 -19.06
C VAL A 126 8.16 2.61 -19.14
N ASN A 127 8.88 3.56 -18.54
CA ASN A 127 10.29 3.45 -18.23
C ASN A 127 10.48 2.89 -16.82
N TYR A 128 11.01 1.67 -16.70
CA TYR A 128 11.16 0.95 -15.43
C TYR A 128 12.00 1.76 -14.44
N GLU A 129 13.18 2.23 -14.87
CA GLU A 129 14.14 2.87 -13.99
C GLU A 129 13.60 4.18 -13.40
N LYS A 130 12.79 4.93 -14.16
CA LYS A 130 12.11 6.13 -13.65
C LYS A 130 10.96 5.81 -12.70
N ALA A 131 10.26 4.70 -12.91
CA ALA A 131 9.22 4.26 -11.98
C ALA A 131 9.84 3.85 -10.65
N SER A 132 10.84 2.95 -10.70
CA SER A 132 11.60 2.50 -9.54
C SER A 132 12.19 3.69 -8.78
N ALA A 133 12.96 4.55 -9.45
CA ALA A 133 13.61 5.69 -8.78
C ALA A 133 12.62 6.63 -8.07
N PHE A 134 11.43 6.85 -8.63
CA PHE A 134 10.39 7.65 -7.97
C PHE A 134 9.81 6.93 -6.74
N ILE A 135 9.58 5.63 -6.84
CA ILE A 135 9.05 4.81 -5.74
C ILE A 135 10.08 4.73 -4.61
N ASP A 136 11.34 4.47 -4.96
CA ASP A 136 12.47 4.38 -4.05
C ASP A 136 12.67 5.71 -3.28
N GLU A 137 12.64 6.85 -4.00
CA GLU A 137 12.73 8.19 -3.38
C GLU A 137 11.63 8.42 -2.31
N LEU A 138 10.42 7.90 -2.54
CA LEU A 138 9.33 8.02 -1.57
C LEU A 138 9.43 6.99 -0.44
N GLN A 139 9.96 5.79 -0.69
CA GLN A 139 10.22 4.81 0.36
C GLN A 139 11.33 5.27 1.31
N GLU A 140 12.38 5.91 0.79
CA GLU A 140 13.49 6.47 1.57
C GLU A 140 13.07 7.62 2.50
N GLN A 141 11.99 8.33 2.18
CA GLN A 141 11.41 9.34 3.07
C GLN A 141 10.72 8.74 4.30
N TYR A 142 10.46 7.43 4.30
CA TYR A 142 9.74 6.65 5.31
C TYR A 142 8.30 7.12 5.58
N PHE A 143 8.12 8.32 6.10
CA PHE A 143 6.82 8.89 6.45
C PHE A 143 6.57 10.20 5.72
N ILE A 144 5.55 10.19 4.87
CA ILE A 144 5.16 11.37 4.08
C ILE A 144 3.80 11.87 4.58
N LYS A 145 3.63 13.19 4.65
CA LYS A 145 2.36 13.78 5.11
C LYS A 145 1.19 13.33 4.23
N TYR A 146 0.16 12.81 4.89
CA TYR A 146 -1.06 12.31 4.26
C TYR A 146 -2.15 13.39 4.27
N ALA A 147 -2.74 13.70 3.12
CA ALA A 147 -3.99 14.47 3.08
C ALA A 147 -4.81 14.17 1.81
N ALA A 148 -6.12 14.43 1.88
CA ALA A 148 -7.05 14.26 0.78
C ALA A 148 -6.92 15.38 -0.27
N PHE A 149 -6.86 16.64 0.18
CA PHE A 149 -6.92 17.80 -0.71
C PHE A 149 -5.78 18.81 -0.57
N LYS A 150 -5.03 18.84 0.54
CA LYS A 150 -3.89 19.76 0.71
C LYS A 150 -2.87 19.59 -0.42
N LYS A 151 -2.29 20.69 -0.91
CA LYS A 151 -1.18 20.64 -1.88
C LYS A 151 0.07 20.12 -1.18
N GLU A 152 1.01 19.55 -1.96
CA GLU A 152 2.31 19.04 -1.46
C GLU A 152 2.23 17.85 -0.47
N THR A 153 1.04 17.30 -0.25
CA THR A 153 0.83 16.02 0.45
C THR A 153 0.50 14.91 -0.54
N ILE A 154 0.67 13.68 -0.11
CA ILE A 154 0.41 12.48 -0.92
C ILE A 154 -0.74 11.66 -0.30
N ASN A 155 -1.36 10.83 -1.13
CA ASN A 155 -2.32 9.78 -0.77
C ASN A 155 -2.20 8.66 -1.82
N CYS A 156 -2.91 7.54 -1.65
CA CYS A 156 -2.83 6.39 -2.57
C CYS A 156 -3.00 6.78 -4.04
N SER A 157 -4.01 7.61 -4.34
CA SER A 157 -4.31 8.04 -5.70
C SER A 157 -3.24 8.97 -6.28
N ARG A 158 -2.70 9.90 -5.47
CA ARG A 158 -1.61 10.79 -5.89
C ARG A 158 -0.32 10.02 -6.10
N PHE A 159 0.02 9.08 -5.23
CA PHE A 159 1.18 8.21 -5.38
C PHE A 159 1.20 7.53 -6.74
N VAL A 160 0.10 6.84 -7.09
CA VAL A 160 -0.03 6.16 -8.39
C VAL A 160 0.03 7.16 -9.55
N THR A 161 -0.60 8.33 -9.42
CA THR A 161 -0.57 9.37 -10.47
C THR A 161 0.84 9.89 -10.72
N GLU A 162 1.59 10.23 -9.67
CA GLU A 162 2.95 10.76 -9.78
C GLU A 162 3.91 9.69 -10.31
N ALA A 163 3.78 8.43 -9.87
CA ALA A 163 4.57 7.32 -10.40
C ALA A 163 4.37 7.15 -11.92
N LEU A 164 3.11 7.19 -12.38
CA LEU A 164 2.78 7.16 -13.80
C LEU A 164 3.34 8.39 -14.56
N ILE A 165 3.24 9.60 -13.99
CA ILE A 165 3.76 10.84 -14.61
C ILE A 165 5.29 10.79 -14.74
N ALA A 166 5.97 10.28 -13.71
CA ALA A 166 7.43 10.16 -13.66
C ALA A 166 7.94 9.20 -14.74
N SER A 167 7.23 8.09 -14.95
CA SER A 167 7.71 6.94 -15.70
C SER A 167 7.12 6.76 -17.11
N THR A 168 5.90 7.23 -17.38
CA THR A 168 5.27 6.96 -18.68
C THR A 168 6.04 7.62 -19.83
N THR A 169 6.27 6.85 -20.89
CA THR A 169 6.89 7.33 -22.13
C THR A 169 5.85 7.91 -23.10
N ASN A 170 4.55 7.75 -22.82
CA ASN A 170 3.47 8.29 -23.63
C ASN A 170 3.12 9.74 -23.22
N ALA A 171 3.50 10.70 -24.06
CA ALA A 171 3.27 12.14 -23.80
C ALA A 171 1.78 12.53 -23.73
N SER A 172 0.88 11.78 -24.37
CA SER A 172 -0.56 12.02 -24.29
C SER A 172 -1.11 11.63 -22.91
N ILE A 173 -0.78 10.43 -22.45
CA ILE A 173 -1.13 9.93 -21.11
C ILE A 173 -0.56 10.85 -20.04
N LYS A 174 0.74 11.20 -20.14
CA LYS A 174 1.39 12.12 -19.19
C LYS A 174 0.64 13.44 -19.06
N ARG A 175 0.27 14.08 -20.17
CA ARG A 175 -0.50 15.35 -20.15
C ARG A 175 -1.87 15.19 -19.49
N LYS A 176 -2.57 14.10 -19.76
CA LYS A 176 -3.89 13.83 -19.14
C LYS A 176 -3.76 13.64 -17.62
N LEU A 177 -2.75 12.90 -17.16
CA LEU A 177 -2.45 12.71 -15.73
C LEU A 177 -2.03 14.02 -15.06
N VAL A 178 -1.16 14.82 -15.68
CA VAL A 178 -0.79 16.14 -15.15
C VAL A 178 -2.03 17.05 -15.02
N LYS A 179 -2.94 17.01 -15.99
CA LYS A 179 -4.20 17.77 -15.94
C LYS A 179 -5.13 17.30 -14.80
N SER A 180 -5.13 16.00 -14.45
CA SER A 180 -5.98 15.49 -13.36
C SER A 180 -5.59 16.05 -11.98
N LYS A 181 -4.33 16.48 -11.82
CA LYS A 181 -3.81 17.12 -10.59
C LYS A 181 -4.41 18.50 -10.28
N TRP A 182 -5.14 19.13 -11.20
CA TRP A 182 -5.74 20.45 -10.95
C TRP A 182 -6.74 20.45 -9.78
N PHE A 183 -7.41 19.32 -9.52
CA PHE A 183 -8.23 19.13 -8.33
C PHE A 183 -7.53 18.16 -7.36
N THR A 184 -7.86 16.87 -7.46
CA THR A 184 -7.12 15.77 -6.86
C THR A 184 -7.35 14.55 -7.76
N PRO A 185 -6.30 13.77 -8.11
CA PRO A 185 -6.49 12.55 -8.86
C PRO A 185 -7.42 11.58 -8.12
N SER A 186 -8.28 10.86 -8.83
CA SER A 186 -9.14 9.82 -8.25
C SER A 186 -8.62 8.43 -8.63
N THR A 187 -8.90 7.43 -7.79
CA THR A 187 -8.44 6.04 -7.98
C THR A 187 -8.80 5.50 -9.37
N VAL A 188 -10.10 5.53 -9.73
CA VAL A 188 -10.60 5.14 -11.06
C VAL A 188 -10.09 6.08 -12.16
N GLY A 189 -9.83 7.35 -11.83
CA GLY A 189 -9.24 8.30 -12.77
C GLY A 189 -7.86 7.87 -13.23
N ASN A 190 -7.03 7.32 -12.34
CA ASN A 190 -5.70 6.82 -12.68
C ASN A 190 -5.79 5.71 -13.72
N VAL A 191 -6.64 4.71 -13.45
CA VAL A 191 -6.89 3.56 -14.33
C VAL A 191 -7.26 4.03 -15.74
N ILE A 192 -8.33 4.82 -15.86
CA ILE A 192 -8.84 5.25 -17.16
C ILE A 192 -7.85 6.15 -17.92
N LEU A 193 -7.02 6.93 -17.21
CA LEU A 193 -6.08 7.86 -17.86
C LEU A 193 -4.78 7.18 -18.29
N SER A 194 -4.39 6.09 -17.63
CA SER A 194 -3.15 5.34 -17.92
C SER A 194 -3.32 4.20 -18.92
N ASP A 195 -4.55 3.82 -19.24
CA ASP A 195 -4.83 2.71 -20.15
C ASP A 195 -4.17 2.90 -21.54
N THR A 196 -3.51 1.83 -21.99
CA THR A 196 -2.90 1.71 -23.32
C THR A 196 -3.53 0.61 -24.18
N GLU A 197 -4.47 -0.17 -23.64
CA GLU A 197 -5.11 -1.31 -24.32
C GLU A 197 -6.57 -1.05 -24.73
N ASN A 198 -7.05 0.18 -24.57
CA ASN A 198 -8.35 0.71 -24.98
C ASN A 198 -9.55 0.24 -24.14
N TYR A 199 -9.34 -0.49 -23.05
CA TYR A 199 -10.37 -0.78 -22.07
C TYR A 199 -9.77 -1.09 -20.69
N ALA A 200 -10.59 -0.88 -19.66
CA ALA A 200 -10.27 -1.29 -18.30
C ALA A 200 -11.03 -2.58 -17.94
N TYR A 201 -10.47 -3.33 -17.00
CA TYR A 201 -11.05 -4.52 -16.41
C TYR A 201 -11.84 -4.16 -15.15
N SER A 202 -12.91 -4.90 -14.89
CA SER A 202 -13.61 -4.93 -13.61
C SER A 202 -13.61 -6.37 -13.11
N VAL A 203 -13.07 -6.60 -11.93
CA VAL A 203 -12.94 -7.92 -11.31
C VAL A 203 -13.68 -7.91 -9.98
N SER A 204 -14.61 -8.85 -9.78
CA SER A 204 -15.32 -8.98 -8.51
C SER A 204 -14.40 -9.49 -7.40
N ASP A 205 -14.86 -9.41 -6.16
CA ASP A 205 -14.19 -9.97 -4.97
C ASP A 205 -14.16 -11.51 -4.97
N GLU A 206 -14.91 -12.17 -5.87
CA GLU A 206 -14.80 -13.60 -6.17
C GLU A 206 -13.90 -13.90 -7.39
N GLY A 207 -13.28 -12.88 -7.99
CA GLY A 207 -12.37 -13.04 -9.12
C GLY A 207 -13.06 -13.13 -10.50
N VAL A 208 -14.34 -12.75 -10.61
CA VAL A 208 -15.04 -12.74 -11.92
C VAL A 208 -14.60 -11.53 -12.71
N ILE A 209 -13.93 -11.77 -13.85
CA ILE A 209 -13.44 -10.72 -14.74
C ILE A 209 -14.51 -10.32 -15.76
N SER A 210 -14.66 -9.02 -15.94
CA SER A 210 -15.50 -8.41 -16.96
C SER A 210 -14.85 -7.12 -17.48
N LYS A 211 -15.35 -6.61 -18.60
CA LYS A 211 -14.97 -5.28 -19.06
C LYS A 211 -15.61 -4.21 -18.19
N PHE A 212 -14.85 -3.19 -17.79
CA PHE A 212 -15.39 -2.05 -17.07
C PHE A 212 -16.16 -1.12 -18.02
N GLU A 213 -17.48 -1.12 -17.90
CA GLU A 213 -18.40 -0.28 -18.70
C GLU A 213 -18.72 1.08 -18.02
N GLY A 214 -18.16 1.35 -16.85
CA GLY A 214 -18.38 2.59 -16.12
C GLY A 214 -17.50 3.75 -16.61
N SER A 215 -17.60 4.89 -15.91
CA SER A 215 -16.73 6.03 -16.11
C SER A 215 -16.16 6.52 -14.79
N LYS A 216 -15.06 7.29 -14.85
CA LYS A 216 -14.52 7.97 -13.66
C LYS A 216 -15.58 8.83 -12.96
N HIS A 217 -16.47 9.48 -13.72
CA HIS A 217 -17.47 10.37 -13.16
C HIS A 217 -18.56 9.59 -12.42
N THR A 218 -19.09 8.53 -13.05
CA THR A 218 -20.15 7.71 -12.46
C THR A 218 -19.67 6.97 -11.22
N GLU A 219 -18.46 6.41 -11.22
CA GLU A 219 -17.89 5.73 -10.05
C GLU A 219 -17.56 6.71 -8.92
N ASN A 220 -16.92 7.84 -9.22
CA ASN A 220 -16.63 8.84 -8.20
C ASN A 220 -17.93 9.38 -7.57
N LEU A 221 -18.96 9.66 -8.37
CA LEU A 221 -20.24 10.15 -7.86
C LEU A 221 -20.94 9.10 -6.99
N ARG A 222 -20.96 7.84 -7.43
CA ARG A 222 -21.51 6.71 -6.66
C ARG A 222 -20.85 6.60 -5.28
N CYS A 223 -19.51 6.64 -5.26
CA CYS A 223 -18.76 6.48 -4.01
C CYS A 223 -18.88 7.72 -3.12
N PHE A 224 -18.77 8.91 -3.71
CA PHE A 224 -18.82 10.18 -2.96
C PHE A 224 -20.19 10.43 -2.33
N LEU A 225 -21.30 10.04 -2.99
CA LEU A 225 -22.65 10.20 -2.44
C LEU A 225 -23.10 9.05 -1.52
N ASP A 226 -22.22 8.09 -1.21
CA ASP A 226 -22.53 7.03 -0.28
C ASP A 226 -22.50 7.54 1.17
N ARG A 227 -23.63 7.45 1.85
CA ARG A 227 -23.80 7.85 3.26
C ARG A 227 -23.32 6.80 4.27
N LEU A 228 -22.87 5.64 3.80
CA LEU A 228 -22.32 4.57 4.64
C LEU A 228 -23.29 4.09 5.73
N LYS A 229 -24.58 3.97 5.40
CA LYS A 229 -25.66 3.66 6.38
C LYS A 229 -25.46 2.33 7.10
N SER A 230 -24.92 1.33 6.41
CA SER A 230 -24.69 -0.03 6.93
C SER A 230 -23.26 -0.26 7.42
N HIS A 231 -22.37 0.71 7.31
CA HIS A 231 -20.97 0.52 7.66
C HIS A 231 -20.76 0.71 9.17
N GLU A 232 -20.19 -0.29 9.82
CA GLU A 232 -19.77 -0.24 11.22
C GLU A 232 -18.25 -0.08 11.30
N PRO A 233 -17.72 0.93 12.02
CA PRO A 233 -16.28 1.08 12.19
C PRO A 233 -15.70 -0.08 12.99
N ASN A 234 -14.64 -0.69 12.48
CA ASN A 234 -13.83 -1.63 13.24
C ASN A 234 -12.40 -1.09 13.33
N LEU A 235 -11.91 -0.91 14.56
CA LEU A 235 -10.56 -0.41 14.83
C LEU A 235 -9.60 -1.53 15.26
N ASN A 236 -10.11 -2.75 15.50
CA ASN A 236 -9.30 -3.92 15.84
C ASN A 236 -8.54 -4.39 14.61
N GLY A 237 -7.22 -4.52 14.76
CA GLY A 237 -6.28 -4.82 13.68
C GLY A 237 -5.69 -3.57 13.01
N ASN A 238 -6.16 -2.38 13.40
CA ASN A 238 -5.64 -1.10 12.93
C ASN A 238 -5.09 -0.30 14.12
N LEU A 239 -5.99 0.36 14.87
CA LEU A 239 -5.61 1.18 16.03
C LEU A 239 -5.51 0.35 17.31
N TYR A 240 -6.33 -0.68 17.43
CA TYR A 240 -6.33 -1.58 18.58
C TYR A 240 -5.79 -2.96 18.18
N PRO A 241 -5.08 -3.64 19.09
CA PRO A 241 -4.62 -4.99 18.85
C PRO A 241 -5.78 -5.92 18.54
N LYS A 242 -5.58 -6.78 17.54
CA LYS A 242 -6.47 -7.91 17.27
C LYS A 242 -5.83 -9.18 17.83
N PRO A 243 -6.43 -9.81 18.85
CA PRO A 243 -5.90 -11.06 19.40
C PRO A 243 -5.84 -12.13 18.31
N ILE A 244 -4.71 -12.81 18.24
CA ILE A 244 -4.46 -13.96 17.37
C ILE A 244 -3.67 -15.01 18.16
N GLU A 245 -3.86 -16.28 17.84
CA GLU A 245 -3.14 -17.37 18.49
C GLU A 245 -1.66 -17.38 18.07
N GLY A 246 -0.77 -17.81 18.97
CA GLY A 246 0.65 -17.95 18.68
C GLY A 246 1.49 -16.67 18.71
N VAL A 247 0.90 -15.54 19.13
CA VAL A 247 1.65 -14.31 19.45
C VAL A 247 2.29 -14.43 20.83
N HIS A 248 3.56 -14.06 20.92
CA HIS A 248 4.34 -14.11 22.14
C HIS A 248 3.81 -13.16 23.21
N SER A 249 3.97 -13.50 24.50
CA SER A 249 3.44 -12.70 25.61
C SER A 249 4.01 -11.29 25.68
N ASN A 250 5.23 -11.10 25.17
CA ASN A 250 5.94 -9.82 25.16
C ASN A 250 5.79 -9.06 23.83
N ALA A 251 4.93 -9.56 22.92
CA ALA A 251 4.68 -8.89 21.66
C ALA A 251 4.05 -7.50 21.87
N GLN A 252 4.42 -6.56 21.02
CA GLN A 252 3.91 -5.20 21.08
C GLN A 252 3.08 -4.89 19.85
N TRP A 253 1.98 -4.18 20.04
CA TRP A 253 1.11 -3.76 18.94
C TRP A 253 1.53 -2.39 18.42
N LEU A 254 1.90 -2.33 17.14
CA LEU A 254 2.16 -1.08 16.44
C LEU A 254 0.95 -0.72 15.58
N SER A 255 0.32 0.41 15.91
CA SER A 255 -0.90 0.85 15.25
C SER A 255 -0.66 1.68 14.00
N GLY A 256 -1.65 1.66 13.11
CA GLY A 256 -1.77 2.54 11.97
C GLY A 256 -3.24 2.65 11.54
N ILE A 257 -3.62 3.76 10.92
CA ILE A 257 -5.02 3.99 10.52
C ILE A 257 -5.46 2.95 9.46
N GLY A 258 -4.56 2.60 8.53
CA GLY A 258 -4.80 1.61 7.48
C GLY A 258 -4.60 0.17 7.95
N ALA A 259 -3.59 -0.07 8.78
CA ALA A 259 -3.30 -1.36 9.41
C ALA A 259 -2.29 -1.19 10.56
N GLY A 260 -2.39 -2.05 11.55
CA GLY A 260 -1.33 -2.28 12.55
C GLY A 260 -0.79 -3.70 12.45
N ALA A 261 0.21 -4.04 13.25
CA ALA A 261 0.76 -5.40 13.35
C ALA A 261 1.35 -5.67 14.74
N TRP A 262 1.50 -6.95 15.05
CA TRP A 262 2.25 -7.44 16.21
C TRP A 262 3.74 -7.50 15.89
N PHE A 263 4.56 -7.03 16.81
CA PHE A 263 6.02 -7.03 16.72
C PHE A 263 6.58 -7.85 17.89
N GLU A 264 7.43 -8.81 17.57
CA GLU A 264 8.10 -9.67 18.56
C GLU A 264 9.61 -9.60 18.37
N LEU A 265 10.35 -9.40 19.46
CA LEU A 265 11.81 -9.52 19.47
C LEU A 265 12.19 -10.64 20.43
N HIS A 266 13.04 -11.55 19.96
CA HIS A 266 13.47 -12.73 20.69
C HIS A 266 14.99 -12.79 20.74
N ASP A 267 15.52 -13.15 21.90
CA ASP A 267 16.94 -13.49 22.07
C ASP A 267 17.20 -14.87 21.44
N ILE A 268 18.29 -14.99 20.71
CA ILE A 268 18.74 -16.24 20.07
C ILE A 268 20.11 -16.68 20.58
N ASN A 269 20.57 -16.12 21.70
CA ASN A 269 21.86 -16.39 22.35
C ASN A 269 23.06 -16.18 21.41
N HIS A 270 22.96 -15.20 20.52
CA HIS A 270 24.03 -14.82 19.62
C HIS A 270 24.38 -13.35 19.80
N ASN A 271 25.67 -13.03 19.80
CA ASN A 271 26.12 -11.66 20.01
C ASN A 271 25.51 -10.74 18.95
N ASN A 272 24.77 -9.73 19.42
CA ASN A 272 24.13 -8.66 18.65
C ASN A 272 23.11 -9.12 17.59
N GLU A 273 22.73 -10.39 17.54
CA GLU A 273 21.69 -10.89 16.65
C GLU A 273 20.44 -11.26 17.43
N TYR A 274 19.28 -10.94 16.86
CA TYR A 274 17.98 -11.17 17.47
C TYR A 274 17.03 -11.72 16.41
N ARG A 275 16.08 -12.56 16.83
CA ARG A 275 14.98 -12.95 15.96
C ARG A 275 13.86 -11.93 16.09
N PHE A 276 13.44 -11.38 14.97
CA PHE A 276 12.30 -10.49 14.89
C PHE A 276 11.17 -11.15 14.10
N ARG A 277 9.95 -11.00 14.62
CA ARG A 277 8.72 -11.40 13.92
C ARG A 277 7.77 -10.22 13.82
N ARG A 278 7.25 -9.98 12.62
CA ARG A 278 6.11 -9.10 12.38
C ARG A 278 4.92 -9.95 11.96
N ILE A 279 3.80 -9.82 12.65
CA ILE A 279 2.61 -10.64 12.42
C ILE A 279 1.40 -9.74 12.18
N SER A 280 0.74 -9.93 11.04
CA SER A 280 -0.43 -9.18 10.64
C SER A 280 -1.62 -9.43 11.58
N PRO A 281 -2.65 -8.57 11.58
CA PRO A 281 -3.88 -8.76 12.36
C PRO A 281 -4.71 -9.98 11.95
N TYR A 282 -4.28 -10.69 10.91
CA TYR A 282 -4.92 -11.90 10.40
C TYR A 282 -4.08 -13.15 10.67
N GLY A 283 -2.94 -13.03 11.38
CA GLY A 283 -2.04 -14.14 11.67
C GLY A 283 -1.04 -14.46 10.57
N ASN A 284 -0.96 -13.65 9.50
CA ASN A 284 0.11 -13.78 8.52
C ASN A 284 1.44 -13.35 9.16
N ILE A 285 2.47 -14.17 9.01
CA ILE A 285 3.82 -13.79 9.41
C ILE A 285 4.40 -12.98 8.25
N ASP A 286 4.44 -11.67 8.41
CA ASP A 286 4.97 -10.76 7.39
C ASP A 286 6.49 -10.97 7.27
N VAL A 287 7.20 -11.05 8.40
CA VAL A 287 8.61 -11.45 8.44
C VAL A 287 8.90 -12.30 9.67
N ASP A 288 9.79 -13.29 9.52
CA ASP A 288 10.44 -14.06 10.60
C ASP A 288 11.93 -14.17 10.26
N GLY A 289 12.74 -13.31 10.87
CA GLY A 289 14.10 -13.05 10.42
C GLY A 289 15.07 -12.81 11.56
N VAL A 290 16.35 -12.98 11.25
CA VAL A 290 17.47 -12.56 12.09
C VAL A 290 17.83 -11.12 11.74
N PHE A 291 17.92 -10.29 12.77
CA PHE A 291 18.27 -8.88 12.69
C PHE A 291 19.49 -8.60 13.55
N VAL A 292 20.37 -7.72 13.08
CA VAL A 292 21.60 -7.34 13.77
C VAL A 292 21.54 -5.90 14.25
N ILE A 293 22.02 -5.67 15.47
CA ILE A 293 22.24 -4.33 16.02
C ILE A 293 23.74 -3.98 15.99
N ALA A 294 24.09 -2.81 15.45
CA ALA A 294 25.47 -2.32 15.48
C ALA A 294 25.80 -1.56 16.77
N GLU A 295 24.80 -0.93 17.37
CA GLU A 295 24.93 -0.11 18.57
C GLU A 295 25.01 -0.96 19.84
N LEU A 296 25.94 -0.60 20.73
CA LEU A 296 26.06 -1.24 22.04
C LEU A 296 25.07 -0.64 23.03
N GLY A 297 24.62 -1.43 24.00
CA GLY A 297 23.85 -0.95 25.15
C GLY A 297 22.38 -1.37 25.15
N PHE A 298 21.87 -1.97 24.07
CA PHE A 298 20.57 -2.61 24.08
C PHE A 298 20.60 -3.88 24.96
N ASP A 299 19.60 -4.02 25.82
CA ASP A 299 19.41 -5.17 26.71
C ASP A 299 17.96 -5.67 26.57
N ILE A 300 17.78 -6.81 25.91
CA ILE A 300 16.47 -7.40 25.65
C ILE A 300 15.72 -7.83 26.91
N THR A 301 16.41 -7.97 28.05
CA THR A 301 15.80 -8.35 29.33
C THR A 301 15.13 -7.18 30.05
N LYS A 302 15.42 -5.95 29.62
CA LYS A 302 14.82 -4.72 30.15
C LYS A 302 13.63 -4.28 29.31
N ASP A 303 12.82 -3.38 29.87
CA ASP A 303 11.71 -2.78 29.15
C ASP A 303 12.20 -2.04 27.89
N TYR A 304 11.45 -2.20 26.81
CA TYR A 304 11.70 -1.54 25.53
C TYR A 304 10.39 -1.33 24.78
N GLN A 305 10.39 -0.43 23.79
CA GLN A 305 9.23 -0.16 22.96
C GLN A 305 9.61 -0.11 21.49
N PHE A 306 8.92 -0.89 20.66
CA PHE A 306 9.00 -0.69 19.21
C PHE A 306 8.41 0.66 18.82
N ILE A 307 9.02 1.34 17.85
CA ILE A 307 8.51 2.61 17.33
C ILE A 307 8.11 2.45 15.85
N GLN A 308 7.19 3.30 15.39
CA GLN A 308 6.53 3.15 14.08
C GLN A 308 7.49 3.11 12.89
N ASN A 309 8.69 3.69 13.00
CA ASN A 309 9.75 3.58 11.98
C ASN A 309 10.33 2.16 11.92
N SER A 310 9.51 1.13 11.75
CA SER A 310 9.92 -0.27 11.73
C SER A 310 9.14 -1.01 10.63
N ASN A 311 9.84 -1.82 9.86
CA ASN A 311 9.32 -2.57 8.72
C ASN A 311 10.05 -3.93 8.61
N CYS A 312 9.90 -4.64 7.49
CA CYS A 312 10.47 -5.98 7.35
C CYS A 312 11.99 -5.99 7.07
N ASN A 313 12.58 -4.87 6.66
CA ASN A 313 14.02 -4.75 6.40
C ASN A 313 14.81 -4.16 7.57
N PHE A 314 14.17 -3.38 8.44
CA PHE A 314 14.78 -2.88 9.66
C PHE A 314 13.70 -2.56 10.69
N LEU A 315 14.08 -2.54 11.97
CA LEU A 315 13.22 -2.10 13.05
C LEU A 315 13.96 -1.12 13.97
N HIS A 316 13.19 -0.30 14.67
CA HIS A 316 13.70 0.57 15.71
C HIS A 316 13.02 0.25 17.04
N VAL A 317 13.85 0.16 18.08
CA VAL A 317 13.42 -0.06 19.45
C VAL A 317 13.93 1.08 20.31
N LYS A 318 13.01 1.76 21.01
CA LYS A 318 13.34 2.70 22.06
C LYS A 318 13.56 1.96 23.38
N GLN A 319 14.68 2.20 24.03
CA GLN A 319 14.95 1.74 25.38
C GLN A 319 15.70 2.84 26.13
N ASP A 320 15.19 3.21 27.31
CA ASP A 320 15.55 4.42 28.03
C ASP A 320 15.43 5.67 27.12
N GLU A 321 16.52 6.44 26.98
CA GLU A 321 16.59 7.62 26.10
C GLU A 321 17.19 7.33 24.71
N ASN A 322 17.54 6.06 24.44
CA ASN A 322 18.18 5.66 23.19
C ASN A 322 17.19 5.00 22.23
N VAL A 323 17.44 5.14 20.94
CA VAL A 323 16.72 4.43 19.87
C VAL A 323 17.72 3.57 19.13
N TYR A 324 17.56 2.26 19.25
CA TYR A 324 18.41 1.26 18.64
C TYR A 324 17.81 0.79 17.32
N ARG A 325 18.62 0.76 16.27
CA ARG A 325 18.25 0.21 14.96
C ARG A 325 18.78 -1.21 14.79
N PHE A 326 17.93 -2.08 14.28
CA PHE A 326 18.30 -3.44 13.90
C PHE A 326 17.99 -3.62 12.41
N ASP A 327 18.94 -4.16 11.67
CA ASP A 327 18.83 -4.37 10.24
C ASP A 327 18.69 -5.87 9.93
N TYR A 328 17.82 -6.21 8.98
CA TYR A 328 17.57 -7.58 8.55
C TYR A 328 18.84 -8.19 7.94
N VAL A 329 19.12 -9.45 8.28
CA VAL A 329 20.29 -10.19 7.78
C VAL A 329 19.84 -11.39 6.94
N ARG A 330 18.97 -12.23 7.50
CA ARG A 330 18.55 -13.51 6.91
C ARG A 330 17.23 -13.98 7.51
N LYS A 331 16.58 -14.93 6.84
CA LYS A 331 15.42 -15.63 7.38
C LYS A 331 15.81 -16.42 8.63
N TYR A 332 14.90 -16.51 9.60
CA TYR A 332 15.06 -17.37 10.76
C TYR A 332 14.53 -18.76 10.41
N ASP A 333 15.42 -19.74 10.28
CA ASP A 333 15.11 -21.13 9.93
C ASP A 333 14.62 -21.96 11.14
#